data_AF-A0A7J4S900-F1
#
_entry.id   AF-A0A7J4S900-F1
#
_cell.length_a   1.000
_cell.length_b   1.000
_cell.length_c   1.000
_cell.angle_alpha   90.00
_cell.angle_beta   90.00
_cell.angle_gamma   90.00
#
_symmetry.space_group_name_H-M   'P 1'
#
loop_
_entity.id
_entity.type
_entity.pdbx_description
1 polymer ?
#
loop_
_entity_poly.entity_id
_entity_poly.type
_entity_poly.pdbx_seq_one_letter_code
_entity_poly.pdbx_strand_id
1 'polypeptide(L)'
;MTEGKILLTGIDEGIKVVISSSVTGAESPSVVLQSITNVFPDFLPESPGIEPTFGQPSNLEFREENVSLNLFLSMIHQQAILDTALDIMSQNLLDNYTSFEILRQASITNKIAFNLEGQNPLGGVIKIELFGDDLQTWIEAATWHKGRDVVPRKVNDERTMSSDGDATTWH
;
A
#
# COMPACT_ATOMS: atom_id res chain seq x y z
N MET A 1 13.37 -15.02 -23.43
CA MET A 1 12.63 -13.83 -23.89
C MET A 1 11.91 -13.31 -22.66
N THR A 2 12.44 -12.26 -22.05
CA THR A 2 11.81 -11.65 -20.87
C THR A 2 10.62 -10.86 -21.39
N GLU A 3 9.40 -11.35 -21.18
CA GLU A 3 8.20 -10.58 -21.48
C GLU A 3 8.35 -9.23 -20.77
N GLY A 4 8.42 -8.15 -21.54
CA GLY A 4 8.49 -6.80 -21.03
C GLY A 4 7.19 -6.46 -20.34
N LYS A 5 7.06 -6.85 -19.07
CA LYS A 5 5.95 -6.43 -18.23
C LYS A 5 6.13 -4.94 -18.01
N ILE A 6 5.26 -4.13 -18.60
CA ILE A 6 5.15 -2.71 -18.24
C ILE A 6 4.76 -2.72 -16.76
N LEU A 7 5.70 -2.35 -15.90
CA LEU A 7 5.44 -2.17 -14.48
C LEU A 7 4.82 -0.79 -14.34
N LEU A 8 3.52 -0.76 -14.05
CA LEU A 8 2.82 0.47 -13.71
C LEU A 8 3.49 1.13 -12.51
N THR A 9 3.47 2.45 -12.46
CA THR A 9 4.14 3.22 -11.38
C THR A 9 3.21 4.21 -10.68
N GLY A 10 2.04 4.48 -11.26
CA GLY A 10 1.09 5.52 -10.84
C GLY A 10 1.40 6.89 -11.46
N ILE A 11 2.63 7.38 -11.31
CA ILE A 11 3.01 8.77 -11.63
C ILE A 11 2.78 9.12 -13.12
N ASP A 12 3.20 8.26 -14.04
CA ASP A 12 3.12 8.52 -15.48
C ASP A 12 1.77 8.11 -16.11
N GLU A 13 0.86 7.58 -15.29
CA GLU A 13 -0.45 7.05 -15.72
C GLU A 13 -1.61 7.97 -15.33
N GLY A 14 -1.32 9.19 -14.85
CA GLY A 14 -2.33 10.13 -14.38
C GLY A 14 -2.82 9.84 -12.96
N ILE A 15 -2.13 8.95 -12.21
CA ILE A 15 -2.44 8.65 -10.82
C ILE A 15 -1.51 9.45 -9.90
N LYS A 16 -2.08 10.37 -9.13
CA LYS A 16 -1.40 11.00 -8.02
C LYS A 16 -1.39 10.03 -6.84
N VAL A 17 -0.19 9.75 -6.34
CA VAL A 17 0.05 8.86 -5.19
C VAL A 17 0.48 9.71 -4.00
N VAL A 18 -0.14 9.53 -2.85
CA VAL A 18 0.27 10.17 -1.59
C VAL A 18 0.57 9.10 -0.56
N ILE A 19 1.72 9.21 0.08
CA ILE A 19 2.18 8.27 1.12
C ILE A 19 2.27 9.05 2.43
N SER A 20 1.74 8.49 3.51
CA SER A 20 1.92 9.08 4.84
C SER A 20 2.03 8.06 5.97
N SER A 21 2.65 8.48 7.06
CA SER A 21 2.70 7.72 8.32
C SER A 21 2.97 8.66 9.50
N SER A 22 2.31 8.43 10.62
CA SER A 22 2.49 9.19 11.85
C SER A 22 3.52 8.55 12.77
N VAL A 23 4.42 9.35 13.34
CA VAL A 23 5.29 8.94 14.45
C VAL A 23 4.67 9.48 15.73
N THR A 24 4.50 8.63 16.73
CA THR A 24 3.88 9.05 18.01
C THR A 24 4.64 8.54 19.22
N GLY A 25 4.66 9.36 20.29
CA GLY A 25 5.18 8.94 21.59
C GLY A 25 6.65 8.55 21.57
N ALA A 26 6.93 7.27 21.85
CA ALA A 26 8.29 6.72 21.93
C ALA A 26 8.75 6.05 20.62
N GLU A 27 8.00 6.20 19.53
CA GLU A 27 8.39 5.69 18.23
C GLU A 27 9.60 6.43 17.68
N SER A 28 10.50 5.68 17.05
CA SER A 28 11.70 6.21 16.41
C SER A 28 11.36 6.71 14.99
N PRO A 29 11.49 8.02 14.70
CA PRO A 29 11.28 8.55 13.35
C PRO A 29 12.16 7.86 12.31
N SER A 30 13.42 7.54 12.64
CA SER A 30 14.32 6.88 11.69
C SER A 30 13.85 5.47 11.32
N VAL A 31 13.33 4.70 12.27
CA VAL A 31 12.76 3.36 12.00
C VAL A 31 11.46 3.46 11.20
N VAL A 32 10.61 4.44 11.50
CA VAL A 32 9.39 4.68 10.72
C VAL A 32 9.75 5.06 9.29
N LEU A 33 10.69 5.99 9.11
CA LEU A 33 11.15 6.39 7.78
C LEU A 33 11.76 5.22 7.01
N GLN A 34 12.57 4.38 7.67
CA GLN A 34 13.10 3.15 7.07
C GLN A 34 11.97 2.21 6.59
N SER A 35 10.90 2.09 7.37
CA SER A 35 9.74 1.26 6.97
C SER A 35 9.06 1.79 5.70
N ILE A 36 9.00 3.11 5.53
CA ILE A 36 8.46 3.76 4.33
C ILE A 36 9.40 3.53 3.15
N THR A 37 10.69 3.85 3.30
CA THR A 37 11.67 3.81 2.20
C THR A 37 12.01 2.40 1.73
N ASN A 38 11.80 1.37 2.55
CA ASN A 38 11.88 -0.04 2.13
C ASN A 38 10.84 -0.41 1.07
N VAL A 39 9.70 0.29 1.02
CA VAL A 39 8.60 0.03 0.09
C VAL A 39 8.52 1.13 -0.98
N PHE A 40 8.84 2.36 -0.61
CA PHE A 40 8.76 3.56 -1.42
C PHE A 40 10.11 4.28 -1.41
N PRO A 41 11.10 3.82 -2.20
CA PRO A 41 12.48 4.31 -2.12
C PRO A 41 12.63 5.76 -2.57
N ASP A 42 11.69 6.26 -3.36
CA ASP A 42 11.65 7.65 -3.83
C ASP A 42 11.03 8.60 -2.80
N PHE A 43 10.68 8.11 -1.61
CA PHE A 43 10.13 8.93 -0.53
C PHE A 43 11.23 9.80 0.11
N LEU A 44 11.12 11.12 -0.05
CA LEU A 44 11.98 12.17 0.46
C LEU A 44 11.25 13.00 1.54
N PRO A 45 11.45 12.70 2.83
CA PRO A 45 10.85 13.50 3.90
C PRO A 45 11.44 14.92 3.94
N GLU A 46 10.63 15.90 4.31
CA GLU A 46 11.10 17.28 4.55
C GLU A 46 12.19 17.35 5.64
N SER A 47 12.12 16.46 6.63
CA SER A 47 13.06 16.33 7.73
C SER A 47 13.04 14.89 8.27
N PRO A 48 14.17 14.30 8.70
CA PRO A 48 14.19 12.95 9.26
C PRO A 48 13.51 12.80 10.63
N GLY A 49 13.06 13.90 11.24
CA GLY A 49 12.50 13.91 12.59
C GLY A 49 13.57 13.84 13.69
N ILE A 50 13.15 13.99 14.96
CA ILE A 50 14.03 13.91 16.14
C ILE A 50 13.67 12.67 16.94
N GLU A 51 14.69 11.86 17.26
CA GLU A 51 14.51 10.66 18.07
C GLU A 51 13.98 11.00 19.48
N PRO A 52 12.97 10.26 19.97
CA PRO A 52 12.42 10.51 21.28
C PRO A 52 13.45 10.21 22.37
N THR A 53 13.41 10.99 23.45
CA THR A 53 14.14 10.68 24.68
C THR A 53 13.17 10.58 25.84
N PHE A 54 13.64 10.11 27.00
CA PHE A 54 12.77 9.99 28.16
C PHE A 54 12.15 11.34 28.53
N GLY A 55 10.80 11.41 28.54
CA GLY A 55 10.06 12.65 28.78
C GLY A 55 9.96 13.60 27.58
N GLN A 56 10.51 13.23 26.41
CA GLN A 56 10.43 14.01 25.17
C GLN A 56 9.93 13.10 24.04
N PRO A 57 8.61 12.98 23.86
CA PRO A 57 8.03 12.16 22.80
C PRO A 57 8.26 12.80 21.43
N SER A 58 8.32 11.96 20.40
CA SER A 58 8.31 12.39 19.00
C SER A 58 6.88 12.29 18.47
N ASN A 59 6.35 13.41 17.99
CA ASN A 59 5.03 13.47 17.37
C ASN A 59 5.15 14.25 16.07
N LEU A 60 5.16 13.54 14.95
CA LEU A 60 5.27 14.14 13.62
C LEU A 60 4.57 13.26 12.59
N GLU A 61 4.30 13.83 11.42
CA GLU A 61 3.74 13.12 10.28
C GLU A 61 4.75 13.17 9.14
N PHE A 62 5.11 12.01 8.61
CA PHE A 62 5.76 11.91 7.31
C PHE A 62 4.67 11.88 6.25
N ARG A 63 4.77 12.75 5.25
CA ARG A 63 3.83 12.80 4.15
C ARG A 63 4.52 13.31 2.89
N GLU A 64 4.25 12.65 1.78
CA GLU A 64 4.77 13.06 0.47
C GLU A 64 3.79 12.70 -0.65
N GLU A 65 3.81 13.50 -1.70
CA GLU A 65 2.97 13.35 -2.88
C GLU A 65 3.81 12.98 -4.11
N ASN A 66 3.18 12.30 -5.08
CA ASN A 66 3.79 11.83 -6.32
C ASN A 66 4.92 10.81 -6.10
N VAL A 67 4.71 9.90 -5.14
CA VAL A 67 5.66 8.82 -4.82
C VAL A 67 5.41 7.61 -5.73
N SER A 68 6.48 6.98 -6.25
CA SER A 68 6.34 5.84 -7.16
C SER A 68 5.84 4.57 -6.44
N LEU A 69 4.90 3.86 -7.06
CA LEU A 69 4.43 2.54 -6.57
C LEU A 69 5.20 1.36 -7.16
N ASN A 70 6.23 1.59 -7.97
CA ASN A 70 6.92 0.54 -8.72
C ASN A 70 7.43 -0.61 -7.83
N LEU A 71 8.16 -0.27 -6.76
CA LEU A 71 8.69 -1.28 -5.84
C LEU A 71 7.56 -1.98 -5.08
N PHE A 72 6.58 -1.24 -4.56
CA PHE A 72 5.39 -1.80 -3.93
C PHE A 72 4.68 -2.84 -4.82
N LEU A 73 4.38 -2.49 -6.08
CA LEU A 73 3.73 -3.37 -7.05
C LEU A 73 4.59 -4.61 -7.36
N SER A 74 5.91 -4.42 -7.45
CA SER A 74 6.85 -5.52 -7.61
C SER A 74 6.83 -6.48 -6.42
N MET A 75 6.76 -5.95 -5.19
CA MET A 75 6.72 -6.74 -3.95
C MET A 75 5.43 -7.55 -3.81
N ILE A 76 4.25 -6.94 -4.02
CA ILE A 76 2.97 -7.68 -3.94
C ILE A 76 2.88 -8.77 -5.01
N HIS A 77 3.50 -8.56 -6.18
CA HIS A 77 3.61 -9.57 -7.22
C HIS A 77 4.52 -10.73 -6.81
N GLN A 78 5.70 -10.44 -6.25
CA GLN A 78 6.64 -11.45 -5.75
C GLN A 78 6.06 -12.25 -4.58
N GLN A 79 5.28 -11.60 -3.71
CA GLN A 79 4.58 -12.24 -2.59
C GLN A 79 3.31 -12.99 -3.01
N ALA A 80 2.90 -12.90 -4.29
CA ALA A 80 1.70 -13.54 -4.83
C ALA A 80 0.40 -13.17 -4.07
N ILE A 81 0.29 -11.92 -3.63
CA ILE A 81 -0.88 -11.38 -2.88
C ILE A 81 -1.71 -10.40 -3.72
N LEU A 82 -1.70 -10.55 -5.05
CA LEU A 82 -2.35 -9.63 -5.98
C LEU A 82 -3.89 -9.64 -5.91
N ASP A 83 -4.51 -10.77 -5.54
CA ASP A 83 -5.95 -10.84 -5.33
C ASP A 83 -6.38 -10.09 -4.07
N THR A 84 -5.63 -10.26 -2.98
CA THR A 84 -5.82 -9.45 -1.75
C THR A 84 -5.57 -7.98 -2.02
N ALA A 85 -4.56 -7.64 -2.83
CA ALA A 85 -4.30 -6.26 -3.22
C ALA A 85 -5.47 -5.67 -4.02
N LEU A 86 -6.05 -6.41 -4.97
CA LEU A 86 -7.24 -5.95 -5.71
C LEU A 86 -8.38 -5.64 -4.75
N ASP A 87 -8.68 -6.57 -3.83
CA ASP A 87 -9.79 -6.42 -2.89
C ASP A 87 -9.59 -5.18 -2.00
N ILE A 88 -8.41 -5.04 -1.38
CA ILE A 88 -8.13 -3.96 -0.43
C ILE A 88 -7.98 -2.61 -1.12
N MET A 89 -7.29 -2.54 -2.26
CA MET A 89 -7.10 -1.28 -2.98
C MET A 89 -8.43 -0.76 -3.56
N SER A 90 -9.40 -1.64 -3.81
CA SER A 90 -10.71 -1.24 -4.34
C SER A 90 -11.82 -1.11 -3.29
N GLN A 91 -11.60 -1.59 -2.07
CA GLN A 91 -12.59 -1.57 -0.98
C GLN A 91 -13.14 -0.16 -0.69
N ASN A 92 -12.25 0.85 -0.68
CA ASN A 92 -12.59 2.25 -0.42
C ASN A 92 -12.63 3.12 -1.68
N LEU A 93 -12.80 2.49 -2.86
CA LEU A 93 -12.81 3.20 -4.12
C LEU A 93 -14.08 4.04 -4.26
N LEU A 94 -13.90 5.36 -4.38
CA LEU A 94 -14.94 6.35 -4.61
C LEU A 94 -14.54 7.19 -5.81
N ASP A 95 -15.17 6.92 -6.96
CA ASP A 95 -14.92 7.55 -8.25
C ASP A 95 -13.41 7.58 -8.61
N ASN A 96 -12.74 8.69 -8.30
CA ASN A 96 -11.36 8.97 -8.63
C ASN A 96 -10.40 8.91 -7.42
N TYR A 97 -10.84 8.31 -6.30
CA TYR A 97 -10.06 8.21 -5.06
C TYR A 97 -10.15 6.81 -4.44
N THR A 98 -9.04 6.32 -3.93
CA THR A 98 -9.03 5.20 -2.97
C THR A 98 -7.95 5.42 -1.91
N SER A 99 -8.10 4.75 -0.77
CA SER A 99 -7.05 4.67 0.23
C SER A 99 -7.01 3.30 0.89
N PHE A 100 -5.80 2.89 1.24
CA PHE A 100 -5.53 1.64 1.94
C PHE A 100 -4.26 1.79 2.78
N GLU A 101 -4.03 0.80 3.64
CA GLU A 101 -2.96 0.83 4.63
C GLU A 101 -2.14 -0.45 4.58
N ILE A 102 -0.84 -0.33 4.86
CA ILE A 102 0.05 -1.47 5.06
C ILE A 102 0.76 -1.37 6.42
N LEU A 103 1.10 -2.52 6.98
CA LEU A 103 1.72 -2.62 8.31
C LEU A 103 3.19 -2.19 8.25
N ARG A 104 3.59 -1.20 9.08
CA ARG A 104 4.99 -0.76 9.17
C ARG A 104 5.94 -1.90 9.55
N GLN A 105 5.51 -2.76 10.47
CA GLN A 105 6.32 -3.89 10.94
C GLN A 105 6.66 -4.88 9.82
N ALA A 106 5.74 -5.09 8.87
CA ALA A 106 6.02 -5.92 7.70
C ALA A 106 7.03 -5.21 6.78
N SER A 107 6.82 -3.91 6.52
CA SER A 107 7.66 -3.09 5.65
C SER A 107 9.11 -2.98 6.13
N ILE A 108 9.35 -2.95 7.45
CA ILE A 108 10.72 -3.00 8.03
C ILE A 108 11.50 -4.24 7.53
N THR A 109 10.80 -5.35 7.27
CA THR A 109 11.40 -6.60 6.78
C THR A 109 11.27 -6.81 5.27
N ASN A 110 10.99 -5.74 4.51
CA ASN A 110 10.74 -5.77 3.06
C ASN A 110 9.59 -6.72 2.67
N LYS A 111 8.50 -6.70 3.45
CA LYS A 111 7.25 -7.40 3.13
C LYS A 111 6.09 -6.44 3.11
N ILE A 112 5.12 -6.74 2.25
CA ILE A 112 3.81 -6.12 2.27
C ILE A 112 2.84 -7.00 3.05
N ALA A 113 2.17 -6.38 4.01
CA ALA A 113 1.00 -6.90 4.68
C ALA A 113 0.01 -5.75 4.79
N PHE A 114 -1.20 -5.93 4.26
CA PHE A 114 -2.24 -4.92 4.34
C PHE A 114 -2.83 -4.86 5.75
N ASN A 115 -3.17 -3.65 6.21
CA ASN A 115 -3.98 -3.49 7.42
C ASN A 115 -5.45 -3.77 7.07
N LEU A 116 -6.13 -4.52 7.92
CA LEU A 116 -7.57 -4.71 7.79
C LEU A 116 -8.30 -3.50 8.37
N GLU A 117 -9.41 -3.12 7.75
CA GLU A 117 -10.19 -1.95 8.15
C GLU A 117 -10.61 -2.03 9.62
N GLY A 118 -10.47 -0.92 10.35
CA GLY A 118 -10.82 -0.84 11.77
C GLY A 118 -9.79 -1.45 12.73
N GLN A 119 -8.70 -2.02 12.24
CA GLN A 119 -7.59 -2.47 13.09
C GLN A 119 -6.60 -1.34 13.34
N ASN A 120 -6.17 -1.22 14.61
CA ASN A 120 -5.10 -0.32 15.04
C ASN A 120 -3.87 -1.15 15.42
N PRO A 121 -3.03 -1.53 14.43
CA PRO A 121 -1.91 -2.42 14.69
C PRO A 121 -0.85 -1.77 15.58
N LEU A 122 -0.24 -2.59 16.44
CA LEU A 122 0.91 -2.16 17.23
C LEU A 122 2.06 -1.76 16.29
N GLY A 123 2.59 -0.56 16.49
CA GLY A 123 3.65 -0.02 15.65
C GLY A 123 3.16 0.62 14.36
N GLY A 124 1.84 0.85 14.19
CA GLY A 124 1.25 1.74 13.18
C GLY A 124 1.32 1.28 11.73
N VAL A 125 0.83 2.16 10.85
CA VAL A 125 0.61 1.88 9.42
C VAL A 125 1.30 2.89 8.53
N ILE A 126 1.49 2.50 7.27
CA ILE A 126 1.76 3.42 6.16
C ILE A 126 0.45 3.53 5.39
N LYS A 127 -0.08 4.75 5.26
CA LYS A 127 -1.27 5.04 4.47
C LYS A 127 -0.85 5.35 3.03
N ILE A 128 -1.55 4.75 2.09
CA ILE A 128 -1.42 5.02 0.66
C ILE A 128 -2.75 5.58 0.18
N GLU A 129 -2.69 6.72 -0.49
CA GLU A 129 -3.84 7.36 -1.10
C GLU A 129 -3.58 7.53 -2.59
N LEU A 130 -4.55 7.12 -3.40
CA LEU A 130 -4.47 7.22 -4.86
C LEU A 130 -5.58 8.13 -5.35
N PHE A 131 -5.24 9.04 -6.26
CA PHE A 131 -6.17 9.94 -6.92
C PHE A 131 -5.95 9.88 -8.43
N GLY A 132 -7.00 9.74 -9.22
CA GLY A 132 -6.89 9.75 -10.67
C GLY A 132 -8.16 9.30 -11.36
N ASP A 133 -8.32 9.70 -12.62
CA ASP A 133 -9.42 9.23 -13.45
C ASP A 133 -9.22 7.74 -13.79
N ASP A 134 -10.32 7.01 -14.00
CA ASP A 134 -10.30 5.57 -14.31
C ASP A 134 -9.50 4.71 -13.30
N LEU A 135 -9.45 5.13 -12.03
CA LEU A 135 -8.70 4.47 -10.97
C LEU A 135 -9.08 2.99 -10.80
N GLN A 136 -10.36 2.65 -11.02
CA GLN A 136 -10.81 1.25 -11.04
C GLN A 136 -10.03 0.41 -12.06
N THR A 137 -9.98 0.88 -13.31
CA THR A 137 -9.29 0.21 -14.41
C THR A 137 -7.79 0.11 -14.13
N TRP A 138 -7.22 1.18 -13.57
CA TRP A 138 -5.81 1.19 -13.19
C TRP A 138 -5.50 0.14 -12.12
N ILE A 139 -6.32 0.03 -11.06
CA ILE A 139 -6.16 -0.98 -10.00
C ILE A 139 -6.28 -2.40 -10.57
N GLU A 140 -7.24 -2.65 -11.46
CA GLU A 140 -7.40 -3.95 -12.11
C GLU A 140 -6.15 -4.33 -12.93
N ALA A 141 -5.58 -3.37 -13.67
CA ALA A 141 -4.36 -3.57 -14.44
C ALA A 141 -3.13 -3.78 -13.53
N ALA A 142 -2.98 -2.98 -12.47
CA ALA A 142 -1.86 -3.04 -11.53
C ALA A 142 -1.83 -4.35 -10.73
N THR A 143 -3.01 -4.94 -10.49
CA THR A 143 -3.15 -6.19 -9.75
C THR A 143 -3.32 -7.42 -10.65
N TRP A 144 -3.19 -7.27 -11.97
CA TRP A 144 -3.39 -8.38 -12.90
C TRP A 144 -2.28 -9.43 -12.81
N HIS A 145 -2.68 -10.71 -12.89
CA HIS A 145 -1.79 -11.85 -13.05
C HIS A 145 -2.45 -12.96 -13.87
N LYS A 146 -1.62 -13.82 -14.48
CA LYS A 146 -2.01 -14.96 -15.33
C LYS A 146 -3.04 -15.94 -14.73
N GLY A 147 -3.20 -15.96 -13.41
CA GLY A 147 -4.23 -16.78 -12.76
C GLY A 147 -5.64 -16.34 -13.13
N ARG A 148 -5.81 -15.05 -13.44
CA ARG A 148 -7.09 -14.46 -13.86
C ARG A 148 -7.48 -14.76 -15.30
N ASP A 149 -6.58 -15.30 -16.13
CA ASP A 149 -6.94 -15.82 -17.46
C ASP A 149 -7.85 -17.06 -17.36
N VAL A 150 -7.68 -17.83 -16.29
CA VAL A 150 -8.46 -19.05 -16.02
C VAL A 150 -9.67 -18.76 -15.13
N VAL A 151 -9.51 -17.87 -14.15
CA VAL A 151 -10.58 -17.45 -13.23
C VAL A 151 -10.60 -15.92 -13.13
N PRO A 152 -11.36 -15.23 -14.02
CA PRO A 152 -11.43 -13.78 -14.00
C PRO A 152 -11.93 -13.25 -12.65
N ARG A 153 -11.33 -12.16 -12.17
CA ARG A 153 -11.82 -11.36 -11.04
C ARG A 153 -11.92 -9.91 -11.46
N LYS A 154 -12.94 -9.22 -10.95
CA LYS A 154 -13.14 -7.77 -11.10
C LYS A 154 -13.30 -7.13 -9.72
N VAL A 155 -13.14 -5.81 -9.67
CA VAL A 155 -13.53 -5.03 -8.48
C VAL A 155 -15.01 -5.32 -8.16
N ASN A 156 -15.32 -5.60 -6.89
CA ASN A 156 -16.67 -5.93 -6.39
C ASN A 156 -17.31 -7.21 -6.96
N ASP A 157 -16.51 -8.22 -7.30
CA ASP A 157 -17.03 -9.55 -7.69
C ASP A 157 -17.48 -10.38 -6.46
N GLU A 158 -18.31 -11.42 -6.67
CA GLU A 158 -18.86 -12.31 -5.62
C GLU A 158 -17.79 -13.07 -4.82
N ARG A 159 -16.54 -13.04 -5.28
CA ARG A 159 -15.37 -13.69 -4.65
C ARG A 159 -14.52 -12.74 -3.81
N THR A 160 -15.03 -11.57 -3.47
CA THR A 160 -14.33 -10.59 -2.63
C THR A 160 -14.02 -11.17 -1.25
N MET A 161 -12.82 -10.86 -0.73
CA MET A 161 -12.41 -11.19 0.63
C MET A 161 -13.42 -10.65 1.66
N SER A 162 -13.68 -11.38 2.73
CA SER A 162 -14.55 -10.88 3.81
C SER A 162 -13.87 -9.75 4.59
N SER A 163 -14.65 -8.97 5.33
CA SER A 163 -14.15 -7.89 6.20
C SER A 163 -13.12 -8.35 7.23
N ASP A 164 -13.12 -9.65 7.56
CA ASP A 164 -12.26 -10.24 8.58
C ASP A 164 -10.94 -10.79 8.00
N GLY A 165 -10.72 -10.63 6.69
CA GLY A 165 -9.51 -11.08 6.00
C GLY A 165 -9.52 -12.55 5.57
N ASP A 166 -10.62 -13.27 5.81
CA ASP A 166 -10.78 -14.66 5.37
C ASP A 166 -11.13 -14.72 3.88
N ALA A 167 -10.46 -15.64 3.18
CA ALA A 167 -10.77 -15.94 1.79
C ALA A 167 -12.12 -16.66 1.68
N THR A 168 -12.99 -16.19 0.79
CA THR A 168 -14.24 -16.88 0.45
C THR A 168 -13.92 -18.24 -0.15
N THR A 169 -14.19 -19.32 0.57
CA THR A 169 -13.95 -20.68 0.10
C THR A 169 -15.07 -21.15 -0.81
N TRP A 170 -14.71 -21.97 -1.80
CA TRP A 170 -15.63 -22.51 -2.80
C TRP A 170 -16.53 -23.57 -2.13
N HIS A 171 -17.85 -23.45 -2.30
CA HIS A 171 -18.80 -24.54 -2.04
C HIS A 171 -19.12 -25.30 -3.33
#